data_AF-A0A7C8YT14-F1
#
_entry.id   AF-A0A7C8YT14-F1
#
_cell.length_a   1.000
_cell.length_b   1.000
_cell.length_c   1.000
_cell.angle_alpha   90.00
_cell.angle_beta   90.00
_cell.angle_gamma   90.00
#
_symmetry.space_group_name_H-M   'P 1'
#
loop_
_entity.id
_entity.type
_entity.pdbx_description
1 polymer ?
#
loop_
_entity_poly.entity_id
_entity_poly.type
_entity_poly.pdbx_seq_one_letter_code
_entity_poly.pdbx_strand_id
1 'polypeptide(L)'
;NLPPPSRVAILLQSLQINRVKLYDADPNVLGAFANSGIEFVIALGNESLYNMTDPNMARAWIQTHVQPYISQTKITCITVGNEVLTGDDPQLKSYLLPAMQGVYSALASL
;
A
#
# COMPACT_ATOMS: atom_id res chain seq x y z
N ASN A 1 10.03 -15.93 -13.06
CA ASN A 1 11.42 -15.53 -13.41
C ASN A 1 11.83 -14.18 -12.82
N LEU A 2 11.41 -13.84 -11.59
CA LEU A 2 11.91 -12.68 -10.85
C LEU A 2 12.71 -13.14 -9.63
N PRO A 3 13.74 -12.40 -9.20
CA PRO A 3 14.46 -12.70 -7.97
C PRO A 3 13.52 -12.60 -6.76
N PRO A 4 13.78 -13.38 -5.68
CA PRO A 4 12.98 -13.29 -4.46
C PRO A 4 13.12 -11.90 -3.80
N PRO A 5 12.10 -11.40 -3.08
CA PRO A 5 12.11 -10.06 -2.51
C PRO A 5 13.34 -9.73 -1.65
N SER A 6 13.87 -10.69 -0.90
CA SER A 6 15.09 -10.50 -0.10
C SER A 6 16.33 -10.21 -0.95
N ARG A 7 16.44 -10.82 -2.14
CA ARG A 7 17.52 -10.52 -3.09
C ARG A 7 17.32 -9.16 -3.74
N VAL A 8 16.07 -8.75 -3.97
CA VAL A 8 15.75 -7.41 -4.48
C VAL A 8 16.12 -6.34 -3.45
N ALA A 9 15.85 -6.54 -2.16
CA ALA A 9 16.22 -5.59 -1.10
C ALA A 9 17.74 -5.31 -1.08
N ILE A 10 18.56 -6.38 -1.12
CA ILE A 10 20.03 -6.26 -1.19
C ILE A 10 20.47 -5.54 -2.47
N LEU A 11 19.87 -5.88 -3.61
CA LEU A 11 20.18 -5.24 -4.89
C LEU A 11 19.90 -3.73 -4.84
N LEU A 12 18.72 -3.33 -4.35
CA LEU A 12 18.34 -1.92 -4.30
C LEU A 12 19.25 -1.11 -3.35
N GLN A 13 19.62 -1.67 -2.20
CA GLN A 13 20.61 -1.06 -1.30
C GLN A 13 21.97 -0.89 -1.99
N SER A 14 22.43 -1.89 -2.74
CA SER A 14 23.71 -1.81 -3.48
C SER A 14 23.72 -0.73 -4.55
N LEU A 15 22.54 -0.38 -5.07
CA LEU A 15 22.32 0.67 -6.07
C LEU A 15 21.99 2.03 -5.43
N GLN A 16 22.01 2.14 -4.10
CA GLN A 16 21.64 3.34 -3.36
C GLN A 16 20.20 3.82 -3.65
N ILE A 17 19.32 2.90 -4.06
CA ILE A 17 17.90 3.18 -4.23
C ILE A 17 17.24 3.15 -2.84
N ASN A 18 16.62 4.26 -2.46
CA ASN A 18 16.08 4.48 -1.13
C ASN A 18 14.55 4.57 -1.08
N ARG A 19 13.86 4.61 -2.23
CA ARG A 19 12.40 4.67 -2.30
C ARG A 19 11.86 3.81 -3.44
N VAL A 20 10.79 3.06 -3.17
CA VAL A 20 10.16 2.11 -4.10
C VAL A 20 8.64 2.25 -4.04
N LYS A 21 7.98 2.07 -5.19
CA LYS A 21 6.52 1.88 -5.26
C LYS A 21 6.20 0.40 -5.44
N LEU A 22 5.33 -0.12 -4.57
CA LEU A 22 4.69 -1.42 -4.69
C LEU A 22 3.24 -1.20 -5.15
N TYR A 23 2.79 -1.97 -6.15
CA TYR A 23 1.43 -1.87 -6.71
C TYR A 23 0.37 -2.63 -5.89
N ASP A 24 0.77 -3.14 -4.73
CA ASP A 24 -0.07 -3.81 -3.75
C ASP A 24 0.52 -3.55 -2.34
N ALA A 25 0.13 -4.40 -1.38
CA ALA A 25 0.71 -4.48 -0.04
C ALA A 25 1.14 -5.92 0.30
N ASP A 26 1.92 -6.56 -0.59
CA ASP A 26 2.36 -7.95 -0.43
C ASP A 26 3.17 -8.14 0.87
N PRO A 27 2.70 -9.01 1.79
CA PRO A 27 3.38 -9.27 3.07
C PRO A 27 4.80 -9.85 2.90
N ASN A 28 5.05 -10.61 1.84
CA ASN A 28 6.36 -11.20 1.56
C ASN A 28 7.37 -10.12 1.16
N VAL A 29 6.93 -9.13 0.40
CA VAL A 29 7.76 -7.99 0.00
C VAL A 29 8.00 -7.09 1.20
N LEU A 30 6.94 -6.66 1.91
CA LEU A 30 7.07 -5.77 3.06
C LEU A 30 7.93 -6.38 4.18
N GLY A 31 7.80 -7.69 4.42
CA GLY A 31 8.64 -8.41 5.38
C GLY A 31 10.11 -8.52 4.94
N ALA A 32 10.37 -8.78 3.65
CA ALA A 32 11.74 -8.89 3.15
C ALA A 32 12.54 -7.59 3.20
N PHE A 33 11.84 -6.44 3.28
CA PHE A 33 12.44 -5.12 3.39
C PHE A 33 12.50 -4.58 4.83
N ALA A 34 12.14 -5.39 5.83
CA ALA A 34 12.27 -5.04 7.23
C ALA A 34 13.71 -4.62 7.56
N ASN A 35 13.84 -3.48 8.25
CA ASN A 35 15.12 -2.86 8.63
C ASN A 35 16.05 -2.48 7.46
N SER A 36 15.57 -2.52 6.20
CA SER A 36 16.38 -2.14 5.04
C SER A 36 16.64 -0.62 4.94
N GLY A 37 15.80 0.19 5.59
CA GLY A 37 15.81 1.64 5.50
C GLY A 37 15.18 2.22 4.23
N ILE A 38 14.78 1.37 3.27
CA ILE A 38 14.10 1.76 2.03
C ILE A 38 12.65 2.16 2.33
N GLU A 39 12.23 3.28 1.76
CA GLU A 39 10.88 3.82 1.87
C GLU A 39 9.95 3.19 0.83
N PHE A 40 8.75 2.81 1.26
CA PHE A 40 7.70 2.29 0.40
C PHE A 40 6.56 3.29 0.21
N VAL A 41 6.14 3.40 -1.05
CA VAL A 41 4.78 3.74 -1.42
C VAL A 41 4.07 2.42 -1.71
N ILE A 42 3.00 2.09 -1.00
CA ILE A 42 2.17 0.90 -1.29
C ILE A 42 0.88 1.33 -1.99
N ALA A 43 0.19 0.38 -2.62
CA ALA A 43 -1.06 0.67 -3.32
C ALA A 43 -2.21 -0.21 -2.83
N LEU A 44 -3.38 0.42 -2.73
CA LEU A 44 -4.66 -0.22 -2.61
C LEU A 44 -5.29 -0.26 -4.01
N GLY A 45 -5.59 -1.46 -4.50
CA GLY A 45 -6.11 -1.67 -5.85
C GLY A 45 -7.55 -1.18 -6.04
N ASN A 46 -7.93 -0.98 -7.29
CA ASN A 46 -9.25 -0.45 -7.67
C ASN A 46 -10.40 -1.34 -7.15
N GLU A 47 -10.18 -2.66 -7.09
CA GLU A 47 -11.12 -3.64 -6.58
C GLU A 47 -11.49 -3.44 -5.10
N SER A 48 -10.62 -2.77 -4.34
CA SER A 48 -10.82 -2.53 -2.91
C SER A 48 -11.55 -1.21 -2.61
N LEU A 49 -11.71 -0.31 -3.60
CA LEU A 49 -12.24 1.04 -3.38
C LEU A 49 -13.63 1.04 -2.76
N TYR A 50 -14.54 0.19 -3.25
CA TYR A 50 -15.89 0.07 -2.68
C TYR A 50 -15.84 -0.31 -1.20
N ASN A 51 -15.04 -1.32 -0.85
CA ASN A 51 -14.93 -1.78 0.53
C ASN A 51 -14.35 -0.71 1.45
N MET A 52 -13.41 0.12 0.96
CA MET A 52 -12.80 1.18 1.77
C MET A 52 -13.76 2.32 2.12
N THR A 53 -14.94 2.37 1.49
CA THR A 53 -16.01 3.29 1.90
C THR A 53 -16.66 2.88 3.22
N ASP A 54 -16.53 1.61 3.63
CA ASP A 54 -16.95 1.11 4.94
C ASP A 54 -15.80 1.26 5.97
N PRO A 55 -16.00 2.00 7.08
CA PRO A 55 -14.96 2.22 8.08
C PRO A 55 -14.38 0.96 8.73
N ASN A 56 -15.17 -0.10 8.90
CA ASN A 56 -14.70 -1.36 9.49
C ASN A 56 -13.84 -2.13 8.51
N MET A 57 -14.21 -2.13 7.22
CA MET A 57 -13.40 -2.75 6.17
C MET A 57 -12.08 -1.98 5.95
N ALA A 58 -12.12 -0.65 5.98
CA ALA A 58 -10.89 0.17 5.91
C ALA A 58 -9.95 -0.10 7.09
N ARG A 59 -10.49 -0.19 8.32
CA ARG A 59 -9.71 -0.56 9.50
C ARG A 59 -9.10 -1.95 9.36
N ALA A 60 -9.90 -2.94 8.95
CA ALA A 60 -9.41 -4.31 8.77
C ALA A 60 -8.28 -4.39 7.74
N TRP A 61 -8.39 -3.61 6.64
CA TRP A 61 -7.34 -3.54 5.62
C TRP A 61 -6.05 -2.96 6.19
N ILE A 62 -6.11 -1.85 6.93
CA ILE A 62 -4.91 -1.27 7.59
C ILE A 62 -4.30 -2.24 8.60
N GLN A 63 -5.12 -2.88 9.44
CA GLN A 63 -4.65 -3.83 10.45
C GLN A 63 -3.97 -5.07 9.83
N THR A 64 -4.39 -5.47 8.64
CA THR A 64 -3.88 -6.66 7.95
C THR A 64 -2.67 -6.34 7.09
N HIS A 65 -2.71 -5.24 6.33
CA HIS A 65 -1.74 -4.95 5.26
C HIS A 65 -0.68 -3.92 5.64
N VAL A 66 -0.89 -3.14 6.71
CA VAL A 66 0.00 -2.03 7.08
C VAL A 66 0.55 -2.20 8.50
N GLN A 67 -0.33 -2.34 9.49
CA GLN A 67 0.04 -2.38 10.91
C GLN A 67 1.13 -3.40 11.28
N PRO A 68 1.18 -4.62 10.70
CA PRO A 68 2.22 -5.59 11.04
C PRO A 68 3.64 -5.16 10.62
N TYR A 69 3.77 -4.23 9.67
CA TYR A 69 5.04 -3.92 8.99
C TYR A 69 5.64 -2.58 9.41
N ILE A 70 4.83 -1.60 9.82
CA ILE A 70 5.27 -0.21 10.03
C ILE A 70 6.33 -0.02 11.14
N SER A 71 6.55 -1.01 12.01
CA SER A 71 7.61 -0.96 13.02
C SER A 71 9.02 -1.22 12.47
N GLN A 72 9.14 -1.93 11.34
CA GLN A 72 10.42 -2.34 10.76
C GLN A 72 10.58 -1.93 9.29
N THR A 73 9.48 -1.74 8.57
CA THR A 73 9.45 -1.34 7.15
C THR A 73 8.89 0.07 7.04
N LYS A 74 9.61 0.95 6.33
CA LYS A 74 9.25 2.36 6.21
C LYS A 74 8.17 2.56 5.15
N ILE A 75 6.90 2.36 5.50
CA ILE A 75 5.77 2.71 4.64
C ILE A 75 5.48 4.20 4.81
N THR A 76 5.65 4.98 3.75
CA THR A 76 5.55 6.46 3.77
C THR A 76 4.30 6.99 3.09
N CYS A 77 3.69 6.20 2.20
CA CYS A 77 2.50 6.60 1.47
C CYS A 77 1.67 5.38 1.09
N ILE A 78 0.35 5.55 1.08
CA ILE A 78 -0.62 4.61 0.52
C ILE A 78 -1.32 5.32 -0.64
N THR A 79 -1.17 4.77 -1.84
CA THR A 79 -1.94 5.19 -3.01
C THR A 79 -3.28 4.46 -3.01
N VAL A 80 -4.39 5.19 -3.13
CA VAL A 80 -5.75 4.65 -3.10
C VAL A 80 -6.31 4.66 -4.53
N GLY A 81 -6.33 3.48 -5.15
CA GLY A 81 -6.67 3.31 -6.56
C GLY A 81 -5.51 3.65 -7.51
N ASN A 82 -5.64 3.19 -8.76
CA ASN A 82 -4.72 3.44 -9.86
C ASN A 82 -5.50 3.94 -11.08
N GLU A 83 -5.21 5.17 -11.50
CA GLU A 83 -5.78 5.79 -12.72
C GLU A 83 -7.32 5.80 -12.77
N VAL A 84 -8.00 5.79 -11.61
CA VAL A 84 -9.47 5.68 -11.52
C VAL A 84 -10.22 6.73 -12.34
N LEU A 85 -9.68 7.95 -12.41
CA LEU A 85 -10.32 9.06 -13.11
C LEU A 85 -10.19 9.00 -14.64
N THR A 86 -9.27 8.19 -15.18
CA THR A 86 -9.05 8.04 -16.62
C THR A 86 -9.96 6.98 -17.25
N GLY A 87 -10.47 6.04 -16.45
CA GLY A 87 -11.41 5.00 -16.92
C GLY A 87 -12.84 5.52 -17.13
N ASP A 88 -13.71 4.67 -17.65
CA ASP A 88 -15.11 5.02 -17.96
C ASP A 88 -16.12 4.51 -16.91
N ASP A 89 -15.66 3.92 -15.80
CA ASP A 89 -16.53 3.39 -14.74
C ASP A 89 -16.97 4.52 -13.77
N PRO A 90 -18.23 5.01 -13.83
CA PRO A 90 -18.70 6.07 -12.97
C PRO A 90 -18.82 5.64 -11.50
N GLN A 91 -19.04 4.34 -11.26
CA GLN A 91 -19.16 3.78 -9.93
C GLN A 91 -17.79 3.70 -9.26
N LEU A 92 -16.76 3.27 -9.99
CA LEU A 92 -15.40 3.28 -9.46
C LEU A 92 -14.92 4.70 -9.10
N LYS A 93 -15.27 5.69 -9.94
CA LYS A 93 -14.97 7.10 -9.69
C LYS A 93 -15.67 7.62 -8.44
N SER A 94 -16.93 7.24 -8.20
CA SER A 94 -17.68 7.70 -7.02
C SER A 94 -17.15 7.12 -5.71
N TYR A 95 -16.45 5.98 -5.75
CA TYR A 95 -15.82 5.38 -4.56
C TYR A 95 -14.48 5.98 -4.18
N LEU A 96 -13.79 6.67 -5.09
CA LEU A 96 -12.40 7.11 -4.88
C LEU A 96 -12.23 7.99 -3.64
N LEU A 97 -13.00 9.09 -3.55
CA LEU A 97 -12.86 10.02 -2.42
C LEU A 97 -13.31 9.39 -1.09
N PRO A 98 -14.49 8.73 -0.98
CA PRO A 98 -14.87 8.03 0.23
C PRO A 98 -13.84 6.97 0.67
N ALA A 99 -13.26 6.22 -0.27
CA ALA A 99 -12.19 5.26 0.01
C ALA A 99 -10.95 5.93 0.61
N MET A 100 -10.50 7.05 0.03
CA MET A 100 -9.37 7.82 0.57
C MET A 100 -9.65 8.30 2.01
N GLN A 101 -10.87 8.77 2.28
CA GLN A 101 -11.29 9.21 3.61
C GLN A 101 -11.35 8.04 4.60
N GLY A 102 -11.84 6.88 4.18
CA GLY A 102 -11.88 5.66 4.99
C GLY A 102 -10.48 5.18 5.39
N VAL A 103 -9.57 5.09 4.41
CA VAL A 103 -8.16 4.72 4.64
C VAL A 103 -7.47 5.73 5.57
N TYR A 104 -7.65 7.03 5.34
CA TYR A 104 -7.08 8.08 6.19
C TYR A 104 -7.60 7.98 7.62
N SER A 105 -8.91 7.82 7.80
CA SER A 105 -9.53 7.73 9.13
C SER A 105 -9.07 6.47 9.88
N ALA A 106 -8.93 5.34 9.17
CA ALA A 106 -8.38 4.11 9.74
C ALA A 106 -6.94 4.30 10.24
N LEU A 107 -6.08 4.94 9.43
CA LEU A 107 -4.70 5.28 9.80
C LEU A 107 -4.63 6.25 10.99
N ALA A 108 -5.48 7.27 11.02
CA ALA A 108 -5.51 8.25 12.11
C ALA A 108 -5.99 7.64 13.45
N SER A 109 -6.67 6.49 13.40
CA SER A 109 -7.16 5.74 14.56
C SER A 109 -6.28 4.55 14.97
N LEU A 110 -5.11 4.39 14.32
CA LEU A 110 -4.23 3.23 14.49
C LEU A 110 -3.55 3.17 15.86
#